data_AF-A0A0G3WB60-F1
#
_entry.id   AF-A0A0G3WB60-F1
#
_cell.length_a   1.000
_cell.length_b   1.000
_cell.length_c   1.000
_cell.angle_alpha   90.00
_cell.angle_beta   90.00
_cell.angle_gamma   90.00
#
_symmetry.space_group_name_H-M   'P 1'
#
loop_
_entity.id
_entity.type
_entity.pdbx_description
1 polymer ?
#
loop_
_entity_poly.entity_id
_entity_poly.type
_entity_poly.pdbx_seq_one_letter_code
_entity_poly.pdbx_strand_id
1 'polypeptide(L)'
;MIYLSTFTFPNEDMEFDFLIEEKRTCYDTFYPFKGLSKHNFARIDFEPITILYGGNGSGKSTALNVIAEKTKILRDSIYNKSNFYSDYVNMCGMQIEDDIPENSRIITSDDVFDYILNIRNLL
;
A
#
# COMPACT_ATOMS: atom_id res chain seq x y z
N MET A 1 -10.21 11.14 16.33
CA MET A 1 -9.25 10.19 16.92
C MET A 1 -8.48 9.56 15.77
N ILE A 2 -7.16 9.44 15.91
CA ILE A 2 -6.27 8.90 14.88
C ILE A 2 -5.73 7.58 15.43
N TYR A 3 -5.87 6.48 14.68
CA TYR A 3 -5.38 5.16 15.09
C TYR A 3 -3.93 4.93 14.61
N LEU A 4 -3.68 5.23 13.33
CA LEU A 4 -2.37 5.19 12.70
C LEU A 4 -1.86 6.63 12.57
N SER A 5 -0.86 7.03 13.37
CA SER A 5 -0.34 8.42 13.37
C SER A 5 0.72 8.64 12.29
N THR A 6 1.63 7.68 12.11
CA THR A 6 2.70 7.81 11.12
C THR A 6 2.90 6.49 10.38
N PHE A 7 3.21 6.59 9.09
CA PHE A 7 3.68 5.46 8.27
C PHE A 7 4.96 5.85 7.54
N THR A 8 5.93 4.94 7.49
CA THR A 8 7.19 5.15 6.78
C THR A 8 7.41 4.07 5.72
N PHE A 9 7.79 4.52 4.52
CA PHE A 9 8.19 3.67 3.40
C PHE A 9 9.72 3.56 3.36
N PRO A 10 10.29 2.49 2.79
CA PRO A 10 11.72 2.42 2.55
C PRO A 10 12.15 3.55 1.60
N ASN A 11 13.29 4.16 1.90
CA ASN A 11 13.88 5.18 1.04
C ASN A 11 14.70 4.53 -0.10
N GLU A 12 15.30 5.36 -0.96
CA GLU A 12 16.04 4.87 -2.12
C GLU A 12 17.23 3.96 -1.76
N ASP A 13 17.96 4.30 -0.70
CA ASP A 13 19.13 3.55 -0.23
C ASP A 13 18.73 2.17 0.31
N MET A 14 17.70 2.12 1.17
CA MET A 14 17.17 0.86 1.69
C MET A 14 16.69 -0.07 0.58
N GLU A 15 15.99 0.49 -0.42
CA GLU A 15 15.56 -0.27 -1.58
C GLU A 15 16.74 -0.72 -2.45
N PHE A 16 17.78 0.10 -2.57
CA PHE A 16 18.99 -0.24 -3.32
C PHE A 16 19.75 -1.40 -2.68
N ASP A 17 19.92 -1.38 -1.36
CA ASP A 17 20.59 -2.45 -0.61
C ASP A 17 19.85 -3.78 -0.81
N PHE A 18 18.51 -3.79 -0.68
CA PHE A 18 17.69 -4.97 -0.94
C PHE A 18 17.89 -5.53 -2.37
N LEU A 19 17.87 -4.65 -3.37
CA LEU A 19 17.99 -5.06 -4.77
C LEU A 19 19.38 -5.59 -5.13
N ILE A 20 20.45 -5.13 -4.46
CA ILE A 20 21.81 -5.68 -4.64
C ILE A 20 21.93 -7.07 -4.02
N GLU A 21 21.29 -7.29 -2.88
CA GLU A 21 21.30 -8.60 -2.22
C GLU A 21 20.51 -9.66 -2.98
N GLU A 22 19.55 -9.24 -3.80
CA GLU A 22 18.72 -10.12 -4.61
C GLU A 22 19.48 -10.65 -5.84
N LYS A 23 19.84 -11.94 -5.80
CA LYS A 23 20.63 -12.60 -6.87
C LYS A 23 19.77 -13.32 -7.92
N ARG A 24 18.46 -13.44 -7.70
CA ARG A 24 17.55 -14.15 -8.62
C ARG A 24 17.18 -13.22 -9.78
N THR A 25 17.41 -13.69 -11.01
CA THR A 25 17.16 -12.95 -12.24
C THR A 25 15.87 -13.37 -12.97
N CYS A 26 15.11 -14.31 -12.41
CA CYS A 26 13.91 -14.87 -13.02
C CYS A 26 12.62 -14.07 -12.76
N TYR A 27 12.72 -12.89 -12.16
CA TYR A 27 11.57 -12.07 -11.79
C TYR A 27 11.37 -10.93 -12.78
N ASP A 28 10.16 -10.85 -13.32
CA ASP A 28 9.79 -9.83 -14.31
C ASP A 28 9.42 -8.48 -13.67
N THR A 29 9.27 -8.43 -12.35
CA THR A 29 8.90 -7.22 -11.62
C THR A 29 9.44 -7.21 -10.19
N PHE A 30 9.84 -6.01 -9.76
CA PHE A 30 10.20 -5.70 -8.38
C PHE A 30 9.15 -4.80 -7.72
N TYR A 31 7.92 -4.75 -8.23
CA TYR A 31 6.86 -3.96 -7.60
C TYR A 31 6.71 -4.33 -6.11
N PRO A 32 6.69 -3.39 -5.15
CA PRO A 32 6.54 -1.95 -5.33
C PRO A 32 7.84 -1.12 -5.25
N PHE A 33 9.02 -1.77 -5.24
CA PHE A 33 10.32 -1.09 -5.22
C PHE A 33 10.46 -0.10 -6.39
N LYS A 34 11.22 0.98 -6.14
CA LYS A 34 11.42 2.14 -7.01
C LYS A 34 10.14 2.90 -7.37
N GLY A 35 8.99 2.51 -6.82
CA GLY A 35 7.70 3.15 -7.07
C GLY A 35 7.51 4.45 -6.29
N LEU A 36 7.71 4.41 -4.97
CA LEU A 36 7.53 5.56 -4.06
C LEU A 36 8.84 6.31 -3.81
N SER A 37 9.95 5.57 -3.68
CA SER A 37 11.29 6.13 -3.44
C SER A 37 11.76 7.10 -4.53
N LYS A 38 11.40 6.86 -5.80
CA LYS A 38 11.68 7.80 -6.92
C LYS A 38 11.08 9.20 -6.74
N HIS A 39 10.10 9.33 -5.83
CA HIS A 39 9.45 10.59 -5.48
C HIS A 39 9.87 11.10 -4.10
N ASN A 40 10.87 10.49 -3.46
CA ASN A 40 11.26 10.75 -2.07
C ASN A 40 10.09 10.65 -1.08
N PHE A 41 9.08 9.84 -1.41
CA PHE A 41 7.89 9.68 -0.59
C PHE A 41 8.14 8.61 0.49
N ALA A 42 8.82 9.02 1.56
CA ALA A 42 9.27 8.11 2.62
C ALA A 42 8.40 8.13 3.88
N ARG A 43 7.50 9.11 4.05
CA ARG A 43 6.71 9.27 5.28
C ARG A 43 5.34 9.91 5.01
N ILE A 44 4.34 9.45 5.75
CA ILE A 44 3.03 10.09 5.91
C ILE A 44 2.79 10.30 7.39
N ASP A 45 2.42 11.52 7.75
CA ASP A 45 1.81 11.82 9.05
C ASP A 45 0.31 11.98 8.81
N PHE A 46 -0.49 11.18 9.51
CA PHE A 46 -1.93 11.11 9.30
C PHE A 46 -2.66 12.16 10.11
N GLU A 47 -3.61 12.77 9.45
CA GLU A 47 -4.70 13.54 10.04
C GLU A 47 -6.01 12.72 9.97
N PRO A 48 -7.08 13.11 10.69
CA PRO A 48 -8.36 12.40 10.65
C PRO A 48 -8.90 12.19 9.23
N ILE A 49 -8.55 13.11 8.32
CA ILE A 49 -8.73 12.96 6.88
C ILE A 49 -7.39 13.27 6.21
N THR A 50 -6.80 12.27 5.57
CA THR A 50 -5.55 12.40 4.82
C THR A 50 -5.83 12.11 3.34
N ILE A 51 -5.44 13.02 2.45
CA ILE A 51 -5.70 12.91 1.00
C ILE A 51 -4.37 12.78 0.25
N LEU A 52 -4.20 11.67 -0.46
CA LEU A 52 -3.12 11.51 -1.44
C LEU A 52 -3.63 11.95 -2.82
N TYR A 53 -3.09 13.05 -3.36
CA TYR A 53 -3.48 13.60 -4.66
C TYR A 53 -2.30 13.65 -5.63
N GLY A 54 -2.55 13.38 -6.91
CA GLY A 54 -1.53 13.35 -7.96
C GLY A 54 -1.97 12.57 -9.20
N GLY A 55 -1.21 12.67 -10.29
CA GLY A 55 -1.51 12.01 -11.57
C GLY A 55 -1.43 10.48 -11.55
N ASN A 56 -1.87 9.83 -12.62
CA ASN A 56 -1.74 8.37 -12.77
C ASN A 56 -0.27 7.94 -12.74
N GLY A 57 0.03 6.80 -12.10
CA GLY A 57 1.39 6.30 -11.97
C GLY A 57 2.26 6.99 -10.89
N SER A 58 1.70 7.94 -10.12
CA SER A 58 2.41 8.63 -9.03
C SER A 58 2.57 7.81 -7.75
N GLY A 59 2.09 6.56 -7.72
CA GLY A 59 2.23 5.66 -6.56
C GLY A 59 1.14 5.73 -5.49
N LYS A 60 0.09 6.55 -5.65
CA LYS A 60 -1.02 6.67 -4.66
C LYS A 60 -1.62 5.31 -4.27
N SER A 61 -2.07 4.53 -5.25
CA SER A 61 -2.66 3.21 -5.00
C SER A 61 -1.65 2.24 -4.40
N THR A 62 -0.36 2.36 -4.76
CA THR A 62 0.72 1.58 -4.16
C THR A 62 0.86 1.89 -2.68
N ALA A 63 0.93 3.17 -2.31
CA ALA A 63 1.01 3.59 -0.90
C ALA A 63 -0.18 3.05 -0.10
N LEU A 64 -1.41 3.23 -0.60
CA LEU A 64 -2.63 2.74 0.05
C LEU A 64 -2.63 1.20 0.21
N ASN A 65 -2.24 0.45 -0.82
CA ASN A 65 -2.17 -1.01 -0.75
C ASN A 65 -1.11 -1.48 0.27
N VAL A 66 0.06 -0.82 0.31
CA VAL A 66 1.14 -1.16 1.24
C VAL A 66 0.72 -0.89 2.69
N ILE A 67 0.07 0.25 2.94
CA ILE A 67 -0.50 0.58 4.27
C ILE A 67 -1.55 -0.47 4.65
N ALA A 68 -2.48 -0.80 3.76
CA ALA A 68 -3.52 -1.79 4.03
C ALA A 68 -2.94 -3.18 4.36
N GLU A 69 -1.94 -3.63 3.60
CA GLU A 69 -1.27 -4.91 3.86
C GLU A 69 -0.50 -4.89 5.19
N LYS A 70 0.23 -3.81 5.51
CA LYS A 70 0.98 -3.68 6.77
C LYS A 70 0.05 -3.70 7.99
N THR A 71 -1.08 -2.99 7.88
CA THR A 71 -2.10 -2.87 8.93
C THR A 71 -3.01 -4.09 9.01
N LYS A 72 -2.96 -4.99 8.01
CA LYS A 72 -3.79 -6.20 7.90
C LYS A 72 -5.29 -5.94 7.95
N ILE A 73 -5.72 -4.76 7.48
CA ILE A 73 -7.14 -4.42 7.38
C ILE A 73 -7.81 -5.24 6.28
N LEU A 74 -9.13 -5.39 6.38
CA LEU A 74 -9.91 -6.20 5.46
C LEU A 74 -9.89 -5.62 4.04
N ARG A 75 -9.99 -6.52 3.05
CA ARG A 75 -10.03 -6.20 1.62
C ARG A 75 -10.92 -7.20 0.89
N ASP A 76 -11.69 -6.74 -0.10
CA ASP A 76 -12.55 -7.60 -0.93
C ASP A 76 -11.92 -7.89 -2.31
N SER A 77 -11.46 -6.85 -3.02
CA SER A 77 -10.81 -6.97 -4.33
C SER A 77 -9.43 -7.63 -4.27
N ILE A 78 -9.03 -8.30 -5.35
CA ILE A 78 -7.64 -8.76 -5.53
C ILE A 78 -6.76 -7.55 -5.86
N TYR A 79 -5.47 -7.61 -5.50
CA TYR A 79 -4.49 -6.65 -5.98
C TYR A 79 -3.17 -7.32 -6.34
N ASN A 80 -2.33 -6.58 -7.05
CA ASN A 80 -1.05 -7.08 -7.50
C ASN A 80 -0.06 -7.22 -6.32
N LYS A 81 0.24 -8.47 -5.97
CA LYS A 81 1.39 -8.81 -5.12
C LYS A 81 2.46 -9.42 -6.01
N SER A 82 3.61 -8.77 -6.09
CA SER A 82 4.81 -9.41 -6.65
C SER A 82 5.44 -10.33 -5.59
N ASN A 83 6.43 -11.11 -6.01
CA ASN A 83 7.21 -11.96 -5.12
C ASN A 83 7.92 -11.20 -3.99
N PHE A 84 8.21 -9.91 -4.19
CA PHE A 84 8.91 -9.05 -3.24
C PHE A 84 7.99 -8.11 -2.46
N TYR A 85 6.68 -8.21 -2.67
CA TYR A 85 5.72 -7.32 -2.04
C TYR A 85 5.77 -7.42 -0.51
N SER A 86 5.83 -8.65 0.01
CA SER A 86 5.94 -8.90 1.45
C SER A 86 7.24 -8.36 2.04
N ASP A 87 8.36 -8.49 1.33
CA ASP A 87 9.66 -7.94 1.77
C ASP A 87 9.58 -6.43 1.91
N TYR A 88 9.00 -5.75 0.90
CA TYR A 88 8.77 -4.30 0.95
C TYR A 88 7.90 -3.89 2.13
N VAL A 89 6.78 -4.59 2.37
CA VAL A 89 5.88 -4.32 3.49
C VAL A 89 6.60 -4.54 4.82
N ASN A 90 7.48 -5.54 4.92
CA ASN A 90 8.29 -5.77 6.13
C ASN A 90 9.25 -4.61 6.41
N MET A 91 9.82 -3.98 5.37
CA MET A 91 10.68 -2.80 5.50
C MET A 91 9.93 -1.52 5.91
N CYS A 92 8.60 -1.47 5.72
CA CYS A 92 7.80 -0.31 6.12
C CYS A 92 7.64 -0.23 7.64
N GLY A 93 7.56 1.00 8.17
CA GLY A 93 7.28 1.29 9.57
C GLY A 93 5.88 1.87 9.75
N MET A 94 5.32 1.69 10.95
CA MET A 94 4.07 2.33 11.35
C MET A 94 4.08 2.67 12.83
N GLN A 95 3.44 3.78 13.19
CA GLN A 95 3.18 4.19 14.57
C GLN A 95 1.68 4.20 14.80
N ILE A 96 1.24 3.45 15.81
CA ILE A 96 -0.15 3.28 16.18
C ILE A 96 -0.37 3.95 17.52
N GLU A 97 -1.35 4.86 17.59
CA GLU A 97 -1.75 5.54 18.84
C GLU A 97 -2.82 4.74 19.59
N ASP A 98 -3.65 3.98 18.87
CA ASP A 98 -4.69 3.11 19.43
C ASP A 98 -5.01 1.96 18.47
N ASP A 99 -5.59 0.88 18.97
CA ASP A 99 -5.90 -0.33 18.22
C ASP A 99 -6.74 -0.02 16.98
N ILE A 100 -6.29 -0.52 15.83
CA ILE A 100 -7.03 -0.38 14.57
C ILE A 100 -8.33 -1.19 14.69
N PRO A 101 -9.51 -0.58 14.52
CA PRO A 101 -10.79 -1.29 14.67
C PRO A 101 -10.90 -2.51 13.75
N GLU A 102 -11.48 -3.61 14.23
CA GLU A 102 -11.60 -4.86 13.48
C GLU A 102 -12.35 -4.71 12.14
N ASN A 103 -13.25 -3.73 12.05
CA ASN A 103 -14.02 -3.44 10.83
C ASN A 103 -13.33 -2.45 9.88
N SER A 104 -12.08 -2.06 10.14
CA SER A 104 -11.29 -1.25 9.23
C SER A 104 -11.03 -2.00 7.90
N ARG A 105 -11.11 -1.26 6.80
CA ARG A 105 -11.11 -1.84 5.44
C ARG A 105 -10.49 -0.89 4.43
N ILE A 106 -9.83 -1.46 3.42
CA ILE A 106 -9.49 -0.74 2.19
C ILE A 106 -10.66 -0.87 1.19
N ILE A 107 -11.10 0.26 0.65
CA ILE A 107 -12.12 0.32 -0.40
C ILE A 107 -11.47 0.89 -1.65
N THR A 108 -11.57 0.15 -2.75
CA THR A 108 -10.99 0.48 -4.04
C THR A 108 -12.08 0.74 -5.08
N SER A 109 -11.67 1.23 -6.26
CA SER A 109 -12.58 1.40 -7.38
C SER A 109 -13.26 0.10 -7.79
N ASP A 110 -12.52 -1.01 -7.77
CA ASP A 110 -13.00 -2.32 -8.20
C ASP A 110 -14.10 -2.82 -7.26
N ASP A 111 -13.93 -2.62 -5.95
CA ASP A 111 -14.95 -2.96 -4.95
C ASP A 111 -16.28 -2.21 -5.22
N VAL A 112 -16.19 -0.93 -5.61
CA VAL A 112 -17.36 -0.11 -5.97
C VAL A 112 -17.99 -0.57 -7.28
N PHE A 113 -17.18 -0.89 -8.29
CA PHE A 113 -17.67 -1.38 -9.58
C PHE A 113 -18.37 -2.74 -9.45
N ASP A 114 -17.75 -3.69 -8.75
CA ASP A 114 -18.30 -5.02 -8.51
C ASP A 114 -19.63 -4.95 -7.76
N TYR A 115 -19.73 -4.08 -6.76
CA TYR A 115 -20.98 -3.85 -6.04
C TYR A 115 -22.10 -3.34 -6.97
N ILE A 116 -21.80 -2.38 -7.85
CA ILE A 116 -22.78 -1.85 -8.80
C ILE A 116 -23.23 -2.93 -9.80
N LEU A 117 -22.31 -3.76 -10.29
CA LEU A 117 -22.64 -4.88 -11.18
C LEU A 117 -23.52 -5.92 -10.48
N ASN A 118 -23.23 -6.23 -9.21
CA ASN A 118 -24.04 -7.14 -8.41
C ASN A 118 -25.47 -6.63 -8.21
N ILE A 119 -25.66 -5.34 -7.91
CA ILE A 119 -27.01 -4.75 -7.80
C ILE A 119 -27.77 -4.90 -9.13
N ARG A 120 -27.11 -4.66 -10.27
CA ARG A 120 -27.74 -4.78 -11.59
C ARG A 120 -28.17 -6.20 -11.94
N ASN A 121 -27.45 -7.21 -11.47
CA ASN A 121 -27.81 -8.61 -11.69
C ASN A 121 -28.96 -9.10 -10.79
N LEU A 122 -29.32 -8.34 -9.76
CA LEU A 122 -30.44 -8.62 -8.85
C LEU A 122 -31.76 -7.94 -9.27
N LEU A 123 -31.69 -7.07 -10.29
CA LEU A 123 -32.84 -6.37 -10.91
C LEU A 123 -33.23 -7.07 -12.21
#